data_AF-G9XIB5-F1
#
_entry.id   AF-G9XIB5-F1
#
_cell.length_a   1.000
_cell.length_b   1.000
_cell.length_c   1.000
_cell.angle_alpha   90.00
_cell.angle_beta   90.00
_cell.angle_gamma   90.00
#
_symmetry.space_group_name_H-M   'P 1'
#
loop_
_entity.id
_entity.type
_entity.pdbx_description
1 polymer ?
#
loop_
_entity_poly.entity_id
_entity_poly.type
_entity_poly.pdbx_seq_one_letter_code
_entity_poly.pdbx_strand_id
1 'polypeptide(L)'
;MNPPATPYKNLPWAENASKIYKYGRVIVGMGSGHEPRLDFYNSTSSNLPAYLIYVVLKITLGKDWVEQLEKIHRQRPGLWKTEVCLNQEGGEEYRLYTIKQDKPLCSSRISIANSRIHSFSIGAEDAAPLLKKVIENYPPVFLPKLKNYRYTYFFPGYLPFYGLDKASTSLEEAMNRQREETRKITADENSLPTGACRAGDSSGLLETIEALKCLEVFMA
;
A
#
# COMPACT_ATOMS: atom_id res chain seq x y z
N MET A 1 -11.86 5.73 15.90
CA MET A 1 -10.98 6.87 16.24
C MET A 1 -10.33 7.32 14.94
N ASN A 2 -10.45 8.58 14.52
CA ASN A 2 -9.87 9.02 13.26
C ASN A 2 -8.34 8.96 13.35
N PRO A 3 -7.63 8.37 12.38
CA PRO A 3 -6.18 8.37 12.38
C PRO A 3 -5.65 9.80 12.34
N PRO A 4 -4.53 10.10 13.00
CA PRO A 4 -3.90 11.40 12.90
C PRO A 4 -3.57 11.69 11.44
N ALA A 5 -3.97 12.87 10.96
CA ALA A 5 -3.61 13.32 9.62
C ALA A 5 -2.09 13.28 9.51
N THR A 6 -1.58 12.55 8.52
CA THR A 6 -0.15 12.64 8.19
C THR A 6 -0.04 13.56 6.98
N PRO A 7 0.69 14.69 7.08
CA PRO A 7 0.90 15.55 5.94
C PRO A 7 1.57 14.74 4.83
N TYR A 8 1.28 15.10 3.58
CA TYR A 8 1.86 14.42 2.44
C TYR A 8 3.38 14.56 2.50
N LYS A 9 4.09 13.46 2.22
CA LYS A 9 5.56 13.45 2.15
C LYS A 9 5.97 13.07 0.74
N ASN A 10 6.80 13.92 0.15
CA ASN A 10 7.43 13.65 -1.14
C ASN A 10 8.74 12.91 -0.92
N LEU A 11 8.80 11.68 -1.41
CA LEU A 11 9.89 10.75 -1.22
C LEU A 11 10.48 10.38 -2.59
N PRO A 12 11.70 10.83 -2.91
CA PRO A 12 12.41 10.32 -4.06
C PRO A 12 12.91 8.89 -3.81
N TRP A 13 12.97 8.09 -4.86
CA TRP A 13 13.45 6.70 -4.81
C TRP A 13 14.29 6.37 -6.03
N ALA A 14 15.27 5.47 -5.87
CA ALA A 14 16.08 4.95 -6.96
C ALA A 14 16.40 3.47 -6.69
N GLU A 15 16.53 2.68 -7.75
CA GLU A 15 16.86 1.24 -7.67
C GLU A 15 18.35 0.96 -7.51
N ASN A 16 19.22 1.89 -7.91
CA ASN A 16 20.65 1.74 -7.73
C ASN A 16 21.39 3.07 -7.53
N ALA A 17 22.50 3.02 -6.78
CA ALA A 17 23.36 4.16 -6.48
C ALA A 17 24.01 4.78 -7.73
N SER A 18 24.19 4.00 -8.79
CA SER A 18 24.90 4.43 -10.00
C SER A 18 24.00 5.08 -11.05
N LYS A 19 22.66 4.97 -10.93
CA LYS A 19 21.69 5.69 -11.77
C LYS A 19 20.91 6.70 -10.93
N ILE A 20 21.63 7.57 -10.21
CA ILE A 20 21.06 8.75 -9.52
C ILE A 20 20.18 9.58 -10.47
N TYR A 21 20.40 9.50 -11.78
CA TYR A 21 19.62 10.18 -12.82
C TYR A 21 18.29 9.50 -13.22
N LYS A 22 17.97 8.31 -12.69
CA LYS A 22 16.68 7.60 -12.89
C LYS A 22 15.93 7.47 -11.56
N TYR A 23 15.71 8.59 -10.88
CA TYR A 23 14.88 8.60 -9.68
C TYR A 23 13.40 8.67 -10.05
N GLY A 24 12.58 7.87 -9.36
CA GLY A 24 11.15 8.15 -9.28
C GLY A 24 10.85 9.00 -8.05
N ARG A 25 9.65 9.59 -8.00
CA ARG A 25 9.15 10.29 -6.82
C ARG A 25 7.78 9.76 -6.46
N VAL A 26 7.59 9.46 -5.18
CA VAL A 26 6.31 9.06 -4.62
C VAL A 26 5.86 10.08 -3.59
N ILE A 27 4.58 10.41 -3.61
CA ILE A 27 3.93 11.24 -2.62
C ILE A 27 3.03 10.31 -1.82
N VAL A 28 3.23 10.27 -0.50
CA VAL A 28 2.46 9.42 0.41
C VAL A 28 1.83 10.28 1.48
N GLY A 29 0.54 10.07 1.74
CA GLY A 29 -0.19 10.76 2.80
C GLY A 29 -1.24 9.86 3.43
N MET A 30 -1.58 10.16 4.69
CA MET A 30 -2.72 9.56 5.37
C MET A 30 -3.72 10.66 5.67
N GLY A 31 -4.82 10.67 4.95
CA GLY A 31 -5.88 11.66 5.12
C GLY A 31 -6.58 11.53 6.47
N SER A 32 -6.89 12.67 7.09
CA SER A 32 -7.83 12.76 8.21
C SER A 32 -9.23 13.14 7.73
N GLY A 33 -10.27 12.62 8.36
CA GLY A 33 -11.65 12.99 8.06
C GLY A 33 -12.62 11.86 8.40
N HIS A 34 -13.84 11.96 7.86
CA HIS A 34 -14.88 10.94 8.02
C HIS A 34 -14.53 9.61 7.34
N GLU A 35 -13.80 9.67 6.22
CA GLU A 35 -13.29 8.51 5.50
C GLU A 35 -11.78 8.66 5.33
N PRO A 36 -10.97 8.31 6.35
CA PRO A 36 -9.52 8.42 6.26
C PRO A 36 -8.98 7.47 5.19
N ARG A 37 -7.98 7.93 4.43
CA ARG A 37 -7.40 7.18 3.29
C ARG A 37 -5.89 7.21 3.30
N LEU A 38 -5.31 6.09 2.87
CA LEU A 38 -3.90 6.01 2.49
C LEU A 38 -3.78 6.33 1.00
N ASP A 39 -3.16 7.45 0.71
CA ASP A 39 -2.91 7.93 -0.64
C ASP A 39 -1.44 7.72 -1.00
N PHE A 40 -1.20 7.07 -2.14
CA PHE A 40 0.12 6.80 -2.70
C PHE A 40 0.12 7.23 -4.16
N TYR A 41 1.01 8.16 -4.53
CA TYR A 41 1.04 8.74 -5.86
C TYR A 41 2.45 8.76 -6.43
N ASN A 42 2.66 8.09 -7.57
CA ASN A 42 3.88 8.25 -8.36
C ASN A 42 3.80 9.57 -9.13
N SER A 43 4.63 10.56 -8.78
CA SER A 43 4.60 11.91 -9.37
C SER A 43 5.51 12.07 -10.60
N THR A 44 6.22 11.02 -10.98
CA THR A 44 7.14 10.96 -12.12
C THR A 44 6.78 9.80 -13.05
N SER A 45 7.35 9.75 -14.24
CA SER A 45 7.12 8.69 -15.24
C SER A 45 7.60 7.28 -14.83
N SER A 46 8.20 7.12 -13.65
CA SER A 46 8.60 5.83 -13.11
C SER A 46 7.77 5.45 -11.90
N ASN A 47 7.19 4.24 -11.96
CA ASN A 47 6.44 3.63 -10.86
C ASN A 47 7.37 2.92 -9.87
N LEU A 48 7.07 3.04 -8.58
CA LEU A 48 7.82 2.40 -7.49
C LEU A 48 7.80 0.86 -7.62
N PRO A 49 8.95 0.17 -7.57
CA PRO A 49 8.99 -1.27 -7.39
C PRO A 49 8.24 -1.74 -6.14
N ALA A 50 7.42 -2.78 -6.28
CA ALA A 50 6.51 -3.20 -5.22
C ALA A 50 7.20 -3.60 -3.92
N TYR A 51 8.38 -4.24 -4.01
CA TYR A 51 9.16 -4.65 -2.84
C TYR A 51 9.66 -3.47 -1.97
N LEU A 52 9.63 -2.23 -2.49
CA LEU A 52 10.03 -1.03 -1.74
C LEU A 52 8.90 -0.44 -0.89
N ILE A 53 7.65 -0.90 -1.05
CA ILE A 53 6.49 -0.27 -0.38
C ILE A 53 6.64 -0.23 1.14
N TYR A 54 7.14 -1.30 1.76
CA TYR A 54 7.36 -1.37 3.20
C TYR A 54 8.30 -0.26 3.69
N VAL A 55 9.44 -0.07 3.00
CA VAL A 55 10.43 0.96 3.36
C VAL A 55 9.87 2.35 3.14
N VAL A 56 9.15 2.58 2.04
CA VAL A 56 8.52 3.86 1.74
C VAL A 56 7.52 4.22 2.84
N LEU A 57 6.60 3.33 3.19
CA LEU A 57 5.61 3.56 4.23
C LEU A 57 6.25 3.74 5.61
N LYS A 58 7.28 2.97 5.94
CA LYS A 58 8.02 3.14 7.21
C LYS A 58 8.64 4.53 7.35
N ILE A 59 9.17 5.08 6.26
CA ILE A 59 9.79 6.42 6.28
C ILE A 59 8.71 7.50 6.33
N THR A 60 7.63 7.34 5.56
CA THR A 60 6.61 8.38 5.44
C THR A 60 5.63 8.39 6.61
N LEU A 61 5.18 7.24 7.10
CA LEU A 61 4.21 7.12 8.18
C LEU A 61 4.87 6.90 9.56
N GLY A 62 6.16 6.58 9.60
CA GLY A 62 6.92 6.38 10.84
C GLY A 62 7.04 4.91 11.23
N LYS A 63 7.74 4.65 12.34
CA LYS A 63 8.14 3.29 12.74
C LYS A 63 6.97 2.36 13.10
N ASP A 64 5.89 2.91 13.66
CA ASP A 64 4.75 2.15 14.21
C ASP A 64 3.57 2.09 13.20
N TRP A 65 3.84 2.30 11.92
CA TRP A 65 2.79 2.43 10.90
C TRP A 65 1.98 1.13 10.74
N VAL A 66 2.62 -0.03 10.90
CA VAL A 66 1.98 -1.34 10.76
C VAL A 66 0.95 -1.54 11.87
N GLU A 67 1.36 -1.28 13.11
CA GLU A 67 0.53 -1.39 14.31
C GLU A 67 -0.65 -0.40 14.26
N GLN A 68 -0.41 0.80 13.74
CA GLN A 68 -1.46 1.80 13.54
C GLN A 68 -2.49 1.33 12.50
N LEU A 69 -2.05 0.81 11.35
CA LEU A 69 -2.97 0.31 10.32
C LEU A 69 -3.76 -0.92 10.81
N GLU A 70 -3.12 -1.84 11.53
CA GLU A 70 -3.83 -2.98 12.15
C GLU A 70 -4.88 -2.50 13.16
N LYS A 71 -4.54 -1.52 14.00
CA LYS A 71 -5.48 -0.94 14.96
C LYS A 71 -6.68 -0.27 14.26
N ILE A 72 -6.45 0.41 13.14
CA ILE A 72 -7.52 1.03 12.33
C ILE A 72 -8.37 -0.07 11.69
N HIS A 73 -7.74 -1.08 11.08
CA HIS A 73 -8.42 -2.19 10.43
C HIS A 73 -9.34 -2.97 11.39
N ARG A 74 -8.89 -3.24 12.61
CA ARG A 74 -9.72 -3.92 13.63
C ARG A 74 -10.95 -3.12 14.07
N GLN A 75 -11.04 -1.84 13.74
CA GLN A 75 -12.24 -1.03 14.00
C GLN A 75 -13.24 -1.09 12.84
N ARG A 76 -12.89 -1.76 11.73
CA ARG A 76 -13.73 -1.88 10.54
C ARG A 76 -15.03 -2.64 10.85
N PRO A 77 -16.18 -2.13 10.40
CA PRO A 77 -17.44 -2.86 10.45
C PRO A 77 -17.58 -3.85 9.27
N GLY A 78 -18.30 -4.94 9.51
CA GLY A 78 -18.71 -5.87 8.47
C GLY A 78 -17.66 -6.91 8.05
N LEU A 79 -18.11 -7.85 7.21
CA LEU A 79 -17.27 -8.89 6.61
C LEU A 79 -16.35 -8.28 5.56
N TRP A 80 -15.15 -8.83 5.43
CA TRP A 80 -14.19 -8.40 4.43
C TRP A 80 -13.44 -9.57 3.81
N LYS A 81 -12.97 -9.38 2.59
CA LYS A 81 -12.16 -10.37 1.88
C LYS A 81 -11.19 -9.67 0.94
N THR A 82 -9.94 -10.12 0.91
CA THR A 82 -8.96 -9.70 -0.11
C THR A 82 -8.85 -10.73 -1.21
N GLU A 83 -8.76 -10.27 -2.46
CA GLU A 83 -8.49 -11.11 -3.62
C GLU A 83 -7.36 -10.52 -4.46
N VAL A 84 -6.66 -11.39 -5.18
CA VAL A 84 -5.68 -10.99 -6.19
C VAL A 84 -6.23 -11.46 -7.53
N CYS A 85 -6.46 -10.51 -8.43
CA CYS A 85 -6.97 -10.77 -9.78
C CYS A 85 -5.90 -10.37 -10.80
N LEU A 86 -5.91 -10.99 -11.97
CA LEU A 86 -5.15 -10.49 -13.12
C LEU A 86 -6.06 -9.59 -13.97
N ASN A 87 -5.59 -8.39 -14.31
CA ASN A 87 -6.28 -7.50 -15.23
C ASN A 87 -6.04 -7.92 -16.69
N GLN A 88 -6.74 -7.28 -17.62
CA GLN A 88 -6.67 -7.59 -19.06
C GLN A 88 -5.27 -7.36 -19.67
N GLU A 89 -4.44 -6.56 -19.01
CA GLU A 89 -3.08 -6.23 -19.43
C GLU A 89 -2.02 -7.14 -18.76
N GLY A 90 -2.46 -8.15 -17.99
CA GLY A 90 -1.59 -9.08 -17.26
C GLY A 90 -1.02 -8.51 -15.96
N GLY A 91 -1.45 -7.32 -15.53
CA GLY A 91 -1.13 -6.75 -14.23
C GLY A 91 -1.94 -7.38 -13.09
N GLU A 92 -1.38 -7.39 -11.90
CA GLU A 92 -2.04 -7.86 -10.69
C GLU A 92 -2.87 -6.74 -10.07
N GLU A 93 -4.09 -7.06 -9.66
CA GLU A 93 -4.97 -6.19 -8.90
C GLU A 93 -5.30 -6.82 -7.56
N TYR A 94 -4.89 -6.14 -6.50
CA TYR A 94 -5.18 -6.48 -5.12
C TYR A 94 -6.43 -5.73 -4.73
N ARG A 95 -7.53 -6.45 -4.54
CA ARG A 95 -8.84 -5.87 -4.29
C ARG A 95 -9.32 -6.28 -2.91
N LEU A 96 -9.99 -5.36 -2.23
CA LEU A 96 -10.68 -5.65 -0.98
C LEU A 96 -12.17 -5.45 -1.17
N TYR A 97 -12.90 -6.50 -0.82
CA TYR A 97 -14.35 -6.56 -0.90
C TYR A 97 -14.98 -6.48 0.50
N THR A 98 -16.15 -5.85 0.58
CA THR A 98 -16.97 -5.72 1.79
C THR A 98 -18.45 -5.76 1.47
N ILE A 99 -19.30 -5.95 2.48
CA ILE A 99 -20.75 -5.80 2.33
C ILE A 99 -21.15 -4.36 2.66
N LYS A 100 -21.88 -3.71 1.76
CA LYS A 100 -22.62 -2.48 2.05
C LYS A 100 -24.00 -2.59 1.42
N GLN A 101 -25.05 -2.24 2.17
CA GLN A 101 -26.43 -2.35 1.69
C GLN A 101 -26.75 -3.75 1.14
N ASP A 102 -26.32 -4.78 1.87
CA ASP A 102 -26.54 -6.21 1.58
C ASP A 102 -25.97 -6.71 0.24
N LYS A 103 -25.04 -5.97 -0.37
CA LYS A 103 -24.32 -6.40 -1.57
C LYS A 103 -22.81 -6.30 -1.39
N PRO A 104 -22.03 -7.23 -1.96
CA PRO A 104 -20.59 -7.11 -1.97
C PRO A 104 -20.17 -5.93 -2.88
N LEU A 105 -19.16 -5.19 -2.46
CA LEU A 105 -18.54 -4.13 -3.24
C LEU A 105 -17.04 -4.11 -3.04
N CYS A 106 -16.31 -3.68 -4.07
CA CYS A 106 -14.88 -3.40 -3.98
C CYS A 106 -14.67 -2.04 -3.28
N SER A 107 -14.13 -2.05 -2.06
CA SER A 107 -13.92 -0.83 -1.28
C SER A 107 -12.59 -0.16 -1.60
N SER A 108 -11.57 -0.96 -1.92
CA SER A 108 -10.21 -0.50 -2.19
C SER A 108 -9.49 -1.43 -3.17
N ARG A 109 -8.57 -0.84 -3.97
CA ARG A 109 -7.75 -1.55 -4.95
C ARG A 109 -6.31 -1.01 -4.97
N ILE A 110 -5.34 -1.90 -5.11
CA ILE A 110 -3.96 -1.59 -5.50
C ILE A 110 -3.66 -2.33 -6.80
N SER A 111 -3.13 -1.63 -7.81
CA SER A 111 -2.73 -2.22 -9.08
C SER A 111 -1.20 -2.27 -9.19
N ILE A 112 -0.67 -3.42 -9.59
CA ILE A 112 0.76 -3.68 -9.78
C ILE A 112 0.97 -4.29 -11.15
N ALA A 113 1.76 -3.64 -12.01
CA ALA A 113 2.13 -4.17 -13.30
C ALA A 113 3.66 -4.20 -13.42
N ASN A 114 4.21 -5.28 -13.97
CA ASN A 114 5.66 -5.47 -14.10
C ASN A 114 6.40 -5.26 -12.76
N SER A 115 5.84 -5.78 -11.67
CA SER A 115 6.35 -5.63 -10.29
C SER A 115 6.47 -4.17 -9.81
N ARG A 116 5.73 -3.23 -10.41
CA ARG A 116 5.71 -1.82 -10.03
C ARG A 116 4.31 -1.38 -9.62
N ILE A 117 4.24 -0.67 -8.50
CA ILE A 117 3.00 -0.16 -7.91
C ILE A 117 2.54 1.08 -8.66
N HIS A 118 1.31 1.03 -9.15
CA HIS A 118 0.62 2.21 -9.67
C HIS A 118 0.09 3.08 -8.53
N SER A 119 -0.21 4.34 -8.83
CA SER A 119 -0.82 5.24 -7.85
C SER A 119 -2.15 4.65 -7.33
N PHE A 120 -2.39 4.75 -6.03
CA PHE A 120 -3.61 4.22 -5.39
C PHE A 120 -4.11 5.15 -4.28
N SER A 121 -5.42 5.05 -4.01
CA SER A 121 -6.08 5.70 -2.88
C SER A 121 -7.03 4.72 -2.22
N ILE A 122 -6.64 4.19 -1.07
CA ILE A 122 -7.38 3.13 -0.37
C ILE A 122 -7.87 3.61 1.00
N GLY A 123 -8.97 3.05 1.49
CA GLY A 123 -9.42 3.32 2.85
C GLY A 123 -8.35 2.97 3.86
N ALA A 124 -8.16 3.78 4.91
CA ALA A 124 -7.15 3.49 5.94
C ALA A 124 -7.42 2.15 6.64
N GLU A 125 -8.69 1.78 6.79
CA GLU A 125 -9.15 0.49 7.29
C GLU A 125 -8.91 -0.68 6.33
N ASP A 126 -8.74 -0.42 5.03
CA ASP A 126 -8.43 -1.43 4.01
C ASP A 126 -6.92 -1.62 3.82
N ALA A 127 -6.11 -0.71 4.35
CA ALA A 127 -4.69 -0.66 4.03
C ALA A 127 -3.93 -1.88 4.56
N ALA A 128 -4.15 -2.28 5.81
CA ALA A 128 -3.46 -3.43 6.41
C ALA A 128 -3.65 -4.75 5.61
N PRO A 129 -4.88 -5.23 5.35
CA PRO A 129 -5.09 -6.48 4.61
C PRO A 129 -4.60 -6.42 3.15
N LEU A 130 -4.74 -5.27 2.47
CA LEU A 130 -4.23 -5.13 1.11
C LEU A 130 -2.70 -5.13 1.06
N LEU A 131 -2.06 -4.35 1.95
CA LEU A 131 -0.60 -4.30 2.02
C LEU A 131 0.00 -5.64 2.44
N LYS A 132 -0.70 -6.43 3.26
CA LYS A 132 -0.29 -7.80 3.58
C LYS A 132 -0.14 -8.63 2.33
N LYS A 133 -1.15 -8.64 1.46
CA LYS A 133 -1.11 -9.41 0.20
C LYS A 133 -0.01 -8.91 -0.74
N VAL A 134 0.17 -7.61 -0.85
CA VAL A 134 1.27 -7.04 -1.64
C VAL A 134 2.63 -7.45 -1.08
N ILE A 135 2.82 -7.41 0.25
CA ILE A 135 4.08 -7.79 0.92
C ILE A 135 4.34 -9.30 0.85
N GLU A 136 3.31 -10.14 0.88
CA GLU A 136 3.45 -11.59 0.66
C GLU A 136 4.00 -11.89 -0.75
N ASN A 137 3.48 -11.20 -1.77
CA ASN A 137 3.87 -11.42 -3.17
C ASN A 137 5.18 -10.69 -3.54
N TYR A 138 5.46 -9.56 -2.89
CA TYR A 138 6.64 -8.72 -3.09
C TYR A 138 7.35 -8.46 -1.75
N PRO A 139 8.00 -9.48 -1.16
CA PRO A 139 8.59 -9.37 0.16
C PRO A 139 9.70 -8.30 0.19
N PRO A 140 9.69 -7.40 1.20
CA PRO A 140 10.76 -6.44 1.39
C PRO A 140 12.03 -7.14 1.90
N VAL A 141 13.18 -6.50 1.67
CA VAL A 141 14.48 -6.97 2.17
C VAL A 141 14.83 -6.23 3.47
N PHE A 142 14.90 -6.95 4.58
CA PHE A 142 15.16 -6.39 5.91
C PHE A 142 16.65 -6.38 6.27
N LEU A 143 17.41 -7.45 5.97
CA LEU A 143 18.80 -7.60 6.39
C LEU A 143 19.77 -6.80 5.51
N PRO A 144 20.61 -5.92 6.09
CA PRO A 144 21.61 -5.15 5.34
C PRO A 144 22.59 -6.02 4.53
N LYS A 145 22.93 -7.22 5.01
CA LYS A 145 23.91 -8.10 4.34
C LYS A 145 23.37 -8.72 3.05
N LEU A 146 22.07 -9.00 2.97
CA LEU A 146 21.41 -9.51 1.76
C LEU A 146 21.09 -8.40 0.75
N LYS A 147 21.12 -7.12 1.17
CA LYS A 147 21.03 -5.97 0.25
C LYS A 147 22.19 -5.90 -0.74
N ASN A 148 23.33 -6.54 -0.44
CA ASN A 148 24.52 -6.48 -1.29
C ASN A 148 24.50 -7.39 -2.53
N TYR A 149 23.60 -8.37 -2.65
CA TYR A 149 23.69 -9.36 -3.74
C TYR A 149 22.72 -9.16 -4.91
N ARG A 150 21.64 -8.37 -4.78
CA ARG A 150 20.69 -8.17 -5.90
C ARG A 150 20.12 -6.75 -6.10
N TYR A 151 20.08 -5.89 -5.07
CA TYR A 151 19.39 -4.60 -5.15
C TYR A 151 20.12 -3.52 -4.36
N THR A 152 20.84 -2.66 -5.06
CA THR A 152 21.69 -1.62 -4.48
C THR A 152 20.84 -0.46 -3.94
N TYR A 153 20.32 -0.62 -2.72
CA TYR A 153 19.89 0.42 -1.80
C TYR A 153 18.93 1.51 -2.33
N PHE A 154 17.69 1.47 -1.82
CA PHE A 154 16.92 2.69 -1.61
C PHE A 154 17.76 3.62 -0.70
N PHE A 155 18.21 4.77 -1.23
CA PHE A 155 18.96 5.77 -0.47
C PHE A 155 18.06 6.93 -0.06
N PRO A 156 17.49 6.87 1.15
CA PRO A 156 16.83 8.04 1.69
C PRO A 156 17.83 9.17 1.99
N GLY A 157 19.10 8.85 2.23
CA GLY A 157 20.08 9.80 2.77
C GLY A 157 20.62 10.87 1.81
N TYR A 158 20.46 10.72 0.49
CA TYR A 158 21.10 11.63 -0.48
C TYR A 158 20.17 12.67 -1.09
N LEU A 159 18.86 12.48 -1.02
CA LEU A 159 17.90 13.36 -1.67
C LEU A 159 17.00 14.02 -0.61
N PRO A 160 16.79 15.34 -0.69
CA PRO A 160 16.05 16.07 0.33
C PRO A 160 14.59 15.61 0.37
N PHE A 161 14.09 15.38 1.59
CA PHE A 161 12.69 15.11 1.88
C PHE A 161 11.95 16.40 2.14
N TYR A 162 10.77 16.52 1.55
CA TYR A 162 9.92 17.66 1.79
C TYR A 162 8.55 17.18 2.26
N GLY A 163 8.14 17.71 3.41
CA GLY A 163 6.73 17.74 3.77
C GLY A 163 6.00 18.62 2.77
N LEU A 164 4.82 18.18 2.36
CA LEU A 164 3.87 18.95 1.58
C LEU A 164 2.72 19.27 2.53
N ASP A 165 2.55 20.57 2.81
CA ASP A 165 1.50 21.04 3.71
C ASP A 165 0.10 20.73 3.17
N LYS A 166 -0.04 20.58 1.83
CA LYS A 166 -1.27 20.18 1.14
C LYS A 166 -0.97 19.34 -0.10
N ALA A 167 -1.95 18.52 -0.51
CA ALA A 167 -1.93 17.89 -1.82
C ALA A 167 -1.99 18.95 -2.94
N SER A 168 -1.30 18.72 -4.05
CA SER A 168 -1.53 19.52 -5.26
C SER A 168 -2.87 19.15 -5.90
N THR A 169 -3.49 20.09 -6.61
CA THR A 169 -4.75 19.84 -7.34
C THR A 169 -4.65 18.63 -8.27
N SER A 170 -3.52 18.46 -8.95
CA SER A 170 -3.25 17.30 -9.81
C SER A 170 -3.23 15.95 -9.05
N LEU A 171 -2.76 15.93 -7.80
CA LEU A 171 -2.78 14.75 -6.96
C LEU A 171 -4.22 14.43 -6.55
N GLU A 172 -4.97 15.44 -6.12
CA GLU A 172 -6.38 15.27 -5.72
C GLU A 172 -7.23 14.72 -6.87
N GLU A 173 -7.10 15.28 -8.07
CA GLU A 173 -7.78 14.79 -9.27
C GLU A 173 -7.41 13.35 -9.59
N ALA A 174 -6.12 13.00 -9.53
CA ALA A 174 -5.65 11.63 -9.77
C ALA A 174 -6.19 10.65 -8.73
N MET A 175 -6.18 11.01 -7.44
CA MET A 175 -6.73 10.18 -6.37
C MET A 175 -8.25 10.02 -6.52
N ASN A 176 -8.97 11.08 -6.86
CA ASN A 176 -10.42 11.02 -7.10
C ASN A 176 -10.77 10.11 -8.28
N ARG A 177 -10.02 10.19 -9.38
CA ARG A 177 -10.18 9.27 -10.51
C ARG A 177 -9.99 7.81 -10.08
N GLN A 178 -8.94 7.51 -9.32
CA GLN A 178 -8.70 6.15 -8.80
C GLN A 178 -9.83 5.65 -7.89
N ARG A 179 -10.40 6.53 -7.06
CA ARG A 179 -11.55 6.21 -6.21
C ARG A 179 -12.79 5.89 -7.05
N GLU A 180 -13.06 6.68 -8.09
CA GLU A 180 -14.18 6.45 -9.00
C GLU A 180 -14.02 5.15 -9.79
N GLU A 181 -12.82 4.86 -10.29
CA GLU A 181 -12.52 3.59 -10.97
C GLU A 181 -12.77 2.40 -10.05
N THR A 182 -12.32 2.48 -8.80
CA THR A 182 -12.54 1.41 -7.80
C THR A 182 -14.03 1.18 -7.54
N ARG A 183 -14.82 2.25 -7.42
CA ARG A 183 -16.27 2.17 -7.20
C ARG A 183 -17.04 1.55 -8.37
N LYS A 184 -16.48 1.57 -9.58
CA LYS A 184 -17.09 0.95 -10.77
C LYS A 184 -16.88 -0.57 -10.84
N ILE A 185 -16.05 -1.13 -9.96
CA ILE A 185 -15.78 -2.57 -9.94
C ILE A 185 -16.97 -3.29 -9.30
N THR A 186 -17.73 -4.01 -10.12
CA THR A 186 -18.76 -4.93 -9.66
C THR A 186 -18.11 -6.12 -8.96
N ALA A 187 -18.52 -6.38 -7.71
CA ALA A 187 -18.15 -7.60 -7.03
C ALA A 187 -19.08 -8.74 -7.46
N ASP A 188 -18.54 -9.95 -7.65
CA ASP A 188 -19.36 -11.13 -7.81
C ASP A 188 -20.17 -11.36 -6.52
N GLU A 189 -21.47 -11.62 -6.63
CA GLU A 189 -22.36 -11.87 -5.49
C GLU A 189 -21.87 -13.04 -4.62
N ASN A 190 -21.13 -13.98 -5.22
CA ASN A 190 -20.54 -15.13 -4.54
C ASN A 190 -19.11 -14.92 -4.04
N SER A 191 -18.48 -13.77 -4.34
CA SER A 191 -17.08 -13.51 -3.97
C SER A 191 -16.88 -13.45 -2.45
N LEU A 192 -17.85 -12.90 -1.72
CA LEU A 192 -17.69 -12.61 -0.29
C LEU A 192 -18.10 -13.74 0.68
N PRO A 193 -19.19 -14.50 0.48
CA PRO A 193 -19.68 -15.45 1.48
C PRO A 193 -18.67 -16.54 1.87
N THR A 194 -17.81 -16.94 0.94
CA THR A 194 -16.82 -18.01 1.15
C THR A 194 -15.44 -17.43 1.45
N GLY A 195 -14.93 -17.71 2.65
CA GLY A 195 -13.57 -17.31 3.06
C GLY A 195 -13.42 -15.83 3.44
N ALA A 196 -14.52 -15.12 3.70
CA ALA A 196 -14.46 -13.80 4.31
C ALA A 196 -14.03 -13.86 5.78
N CYS A 197 -13.28 -12.85 6.18
CA CYS A 197 -12.91 -12.57 7.54
C CYS A 197 -14.01 -11.74 8.23
N ARG A 198 -14.08 -11.85 9.55
CA ARG A 198 -15.07 -11.14 10.37
C ARG A 198 -14.62 -9.72 10.68
N ALA A 199 -15.60 -8.89 11.03
CA ALA A 199 -15.33 -7.57 11.60
C ALA A 199 -14.48 -7.71 12.86
N GLY A 200 -13.44 -6.89 13.00
CA GLY A 200 -12.55 -6.91 14.15
C GLY A 200 -11.40 -7.93 14.09
N ASP A 201 -11.40 -8.84 13.10
CA ASP A 201 -10.27 -9.74 12.90
C ASP A 201 -8.98 -8.96 12.56
N SER A 202 -7.84 -9.48 13.01
CA SER A 202 -6.53 -8.96 12.59
C SER A 202 -6.33 -9.23 11.09
N SER A 203 -5.69 -8.31 10.37
CA SER A 203 -5.38 -8.59 8.97
C SER A 203 -4.26 -9.63 8.85
N GLY A 204 -3.39 -9.69 9.86
CA GLY A 204 -2.21 -10.54 9.91
C GLY A 204 -0.95 -9.88 9.32
N LEU A 205 -0.99 -8.57 9.01
CA LEU A 205 0.11 -7.85 8.37
C LEU A 205 1.34 -7.82 9.27
N LEU A 206 1.14 -7.56 10.57
CA LEU A 206 2.22 -7.51 11.55
C LEU A 206 2.93 -8.87 11.64
N GLU A 207 2.14 -9.93 11.76
CA GLU A 207 2.59 -11.31 11.83
C GLU A 207 3.33 -11.73 10.56
N THR A 208 2.81 -11.35 9.37
CA THR A 208 3.49 -11.57 8.09
C THR A 208 4.85 -10.89 8.06
N ILE A 209 4.96 -9.63 8.49
CA ILE A 209 6.23 -8.89 8.51
C ILE A 209 7.23 -9.55 9.46
N GLU A 210 6.80 -9.94 10.67
CA GLU A 210 7.66 -10.65 11.63
C GLU A 210 8.13 -12.00 11.07
N ALA A 211 7.25 -12.78 10.45
CA ALA A 211 7.59 -14.05 9.83
C ALA A 211 8.61 -13.87 8.69
N LEU A 212 8.45 -12.86 7.84
CA LEU A 212 9.39 -12.56 6.76
C LEU A 212 10.78 -12.16 7.28
N LYS A 213 10.85 -11.35 8.36
CA LYS A 213 12.12 -11.03 9.02
C LYS A 213 12.81 -12.30 9.53
N CYS A 214 12.07 -13.19 10.19
CA CYS A 214 12.60 -14.45 10.70
C CYS A 214 13.11 -15.35 9.57
N LEU A 215 12.31 -15.53 8.51
CA LEU A 215 12.70 -16.28 7.32
C LEU A 215 13.99 -15.73 6.70
N GLU A 216 14.12 -14.41 6.61
CA GLU A 216 15.33 -13.78 6.07
C GLU A 216 16.57 -14.07 6.94
N VAL A 217 16.42 -14.11 8.27
CA VAL A 217 17.49 -14.52 9.19
C VAL A 217 17.84 -16.00 9.03
N PHE A 218 16.86 -16.90 8.86
CA PHE A 218 17.11 -18.32 8.65
C PHE A 218 17.82 -18.63 7.33
N MET A 219 17.62 -17.82 6.30
CA MET A 219 18.23 -18.00 4.98
C MET A 219 19.62 -17.34 4.84
N ALA A 220 20.07 -16.59 5.83
CA ALA A 220 21.33 -15.83 5.82
C ALA A 220 22.49 -16.59 6.47
#